data_AF-A0A5C6M330-F1
#
_entry.id   AF-A0A5C6M330-F1
#
_cell.length_a   1.000
_cell.length_b   1.000
_cell.length_c   1.000
_cell.angle_alpha   90.00
_cell.angle_beta   90.00
_cell.angle_gamma   90.00
#
_symmetry.space_group_name_H-M   'P 1'
#
loop_
_entity.id
_entity.type
_entity.pdbx_description
1 polymer ?
#
loop_
_entity_poly.entity_id
_entity_poly.type
_entity_poly.pdbx_seq_one_letter_code
_entity_poly.pdbx_strand_id
1 'polypeptide(L)'
;MSFKNTRRTAIGAGVTALVSAAIGRGGAGAITGRAADGRYATQLSVPQFVQNMPIPPTKRPISTGNAPWRVGDCFHGVAPEYFNRATAENVSFNFPQLFPEQYYELRAKEFIGEMIPGVRTPLLGYDGLVPGPTFRTRCCQPIVVRQYNDLFDTELSTHLHGGHNPSHSDGYPNFYILPGQARDYFYTNTVPSTNGVADISECPSTCWYHDHAMDIAGDTCVHGLAGFYLQYDDLELNLIRRNVLPADQYDIPVLIQDRRFNSDGTIFYDPLDHNGYLGDVYVVNGKAFPKFHVQRRKYRFRFLNGCNARHMELRLSSNASFLGLGTDSWLYPQAVVRSTLLLSPAKRADVIIDFTNAPNEVFLENILQQSDGRGPDGTLDDRKVQIPGTRVLKFVVEGARRPDSATVSVGAPLRPHVPIRAEEIVETRVFEFHRRNGAWQINQKFFDEFRADACPKLGTAERWILRNGSGGWWHPVHVHLESHQIQ
;
A
#
# COMPACT_ATOMS: atom_id res chain seq x y z
N MET A 1 -22.27 -2.11 38.39
CA MET A 1 -21.34 -1.64 39.44
C MET A 1 -19.95 -1.54 38.83
N SER A 2 -19.28 -0.45 39.16
CA SER A 2 -17.98 0.02 38.68
C SER A 2 -16.85 -1.01 38.80
N PHE A 3 -16.02 -1.16 37.76
CA PHE A 3 -14.64 -1.61 37.90
C PHE A 3 -13.71 -0.49 37.42
N LYS A 4 -13.20 0.27 38.39
CA LYS A 4 -12.06 1.18 38.29
C LYS A 4 -10.89 0.54 39.03
N ASN A 5 -9.69 0.78 38.48
CA ASN A 5 -8.36 0.61 39.08
C ASN A 5 -7.89 -0.86 39.16
N THR A 6 -6.66 -1.22 38.80
CA THR A 6 -5.36 -0.55 39.04
C THR A 6 -4.29 -1.05 38.06
N ARG A 7 -3.45 -0.15 37.53
CA ARG A 7 -1.97 -0.17 37.75
C ARG A 7 -1.35 1.16 37.31
N ARG A 8 -0.57 1.75 38.20
CA ARG A 8 0.11 3.05 38.07
C ARG A 8 1.59 2.83 38.40
N THR A 9 2.45 3.56 37.69
CA THR A 9 3.79 4.06 38.07
C THR A 9 4.93 3.06 38.34
N ALA A 10 6.03 3.17 37.57
CA ALA A 10 7.20 3.98 37.94
C ALA A 10 8.41 3.59 37.06
N ILE A 11 8.99 4.51 36.26
CA ILE A 11 10.45 4.54 36.01
C ILE A 11 10.87 5.99 35.77
N GLY A 12 11.66 6.51 36.71
CA GLY A 12 12.55 7.64 36.53
C GLY A 12 13.79 7.39 37.37
N ALA A 13 14.96 7.34 36.71
CA ALA A 13 16.31 7.67 37.19
C ALA A 13 17.39 6.83 36.47
N GLY A 14 18.22 7.53 35.67
CA GLY A 14 19.68 7.42 35.59
C GLY A 14 20.35 6.06 35.37
N VAL A 15 20.95 5.89 34.19
CA VAL A 15 22.24 5.21 34.05
C VAL A 15 23.16 6.04 33.15
N THR A 16 24.25 6.53 33.75
CA THR A 16 25.42 7.10 33.09
C THR A 16 26.48 6.00 33.01
N ALA A 17 27.05 5.75 31.82
CA ALA A 17 28.35 5.11 31.54
C ALA A 17 28.30 4.48 30.13
N LEU A 18 29.32 4.45 29.28
CA LEU A 18 30.70 4.92 29.32
C LEU A 18 31.15 4.90 27.85
N VAL A 19 31.72 6.01 27.37
CA VAL A 19 32.44 6.04 26.10
C VAL A 19 33.69 5.18 26.26
N SER A 20 33.94 4.26 25.34
CA SER A 20 35.26 3.66 25.14
C SER A 20 35.60 3.68 23.67
N ALA A 21 36.48 4.62 23.33
CA ALA A 21 37.17 4.67 22.06
C ALA A 21 38.25 3.58 22.02
N ALA A 22 38.25 2.78 20.95
CA ALA A 22 39.41 2.01 20.54
C ALA A 22 39.62 2.26 19.03
N ILE A 23 40.62 3.09 18.74
CA ILE A 23 41.10 3.40 17.39
C ILE A 23 41.94 2.20 16.93
N GLY A 24 41.50 1.50 15.88
CA GLY A 24 42.28 0.52 15.15
C GLY A 24 42.37 0.93 13.68
N ARG A 25 43.55 1.37 13.24
CA ARG A 25 43.87 1.64 11.83
C ARG A 25 44.03 0.32 11.07
N GLY A 26 43.35 0.17 9.93
CA GLY A 26 43.78 -0.75 8.87
C GLY A 26 42.66 -1.23 7.93
N GLY A 27 42.63 -0.70 6.71
CA GLY A 27 42.17 -1.44 5.52
C GLY A 27 40.69 -1.33 5.10
N ALA A 28 40.47 -0.63 3.98
CA ALA A 28 39.36 -0.75 3.03
C ALA A 28 37.90 -0.46 3.51
N GLY A 29 37.50 0.82 3.37
CA GLY A 29 36.22 1.16 2.74
C GLY A 29 34.93 0.99 3.54
N ALA A 30 34.91 1.20 4.85
CA ALA A 30 33.67 1.46 5.58
C ALA A 30 33.32 2.95 5.45
N ILE A 31 32.23 3.27 4.74
CA ILE A 31 31.65 4.62 4.75
C ILE A 31 31.00 4.80 6.13
N THR A 32 31.77 5.23 7.12
CA THR A 32 31.25 5.75 8.38
C THR A 32 30.72 7.16 8.13
N GLY A 33 29.61 7.26 7.39
CA GLY A 33 28.92 8.50 7.11
C GLY A 33 27.62 8.55 7.92
N ARG A 34 27.49 9.54 8.82
CA ARG A 34 26.16 9.96 9.28
C ARG A 34 25.33 10.31 8.05
N ALA A 35 24.09 9.85 7.98
CA ALA A 35 23.15 10.35 6.99
C ALA A 35 22.89 11.85 7.23
N ALA A 36 22.42 12.56 6.20
CA ALA A 36 22.19 14.02 6.24
C ALA A 36 21.18 14.46 7.33
N ASP A 37 20.47 13.53 7.95
CA ASP A 37 19.49 13.71 9.03
C ASP A 37 20.11 13.57 10.45
N GLY A 38 21.41 13.30 10.57
CA GLY A 38 22.10 13.10 11.86
C GLY A 38 21.92 11.71 12.49
N ARG A 39 21.27 10.77 11.79
CA ARG A 39 20.96 9.42 12.28
C ARG A 39 21.98 8.38 11.77
N TYR A 40 22.08 7.24 12.46
CA TYR A 40 22.95 6.14 12.02
C TYR A 40 22.39 5.53 10.73
N ALA A 41 23.18 5.51 9.66
CA ALA A 41 22.86 4.82 8.41
C ALA A 41 22.89 3.30 8.60
N THR A 42 22.32 2.54 7.67
CA THR A 42 22.47 1.09 7.61
C THR A 42 23.97 0.73 7.62
N GLN A 43 24.39 -0.02 8.65
CA GLN A 43 25.80 -0.39 8.87
C GLN A 43 26.17 -1.72 8.18
N LEU A 44 25.24 -2.31 7.41
CA LEU A 44 25.43 -3.55 6.69
C LEU A 44 25.91 -3.28 5.27
N SER A 45 26.66 -4.23 4.70
CA SER A 45 26.92 -4.23 3.25
C SER A 45 25.65 -4.62 2.51
N VAL A 46 25.19 -3.76 1.59
CA VAL A 46 23.97 -3.98 0.81
C VAL A 46 24.33 -4.11 -0.67
N PRO A 47 24.65 -5.32 -1.16
CA PRO A 47 24.94 -5.53 -2.57
C PRO A 47 23.67 -5.28 -3.41
N GLN A 48 23.80 -4.43 -4.43
CA GLN A 48 22.67 -4.05 -5.29
C GLN A 48 22.58 -4.95 -6.53
N PHE A 49 21.35 -5.26 -6.94
CA PHE A 49 21.00 -5.96 -8.17
C PHE A 49 21.58 -7.39 -8.28
N VAL A 50 21.89 -8.01 -7.14
CA VAL A 50 22.42 -9.38 -7.08
C VAL A 50 21.34 -10.44 -6.91
N GLN A 51 20.19 -10.07 -6.32
CA GLN A 51 19.03 -10.94 -6.10
C GLN A 51 17.91 -10.65 -7.09
N ASN A 52 17.18 -11.68 -7.47
CA ASN A 52 15.96 -11.53 -8.28
C ASN A 52 14.81 -11.01 -7.42
N MET A 53 14.04 -10.08 -7.97
CA MET A 53 12.79 -9.60 -7.39
C MET A 53 11.78 -10.74 -7.44
N PRO A 54 11.19 -11.14 -6.31
CA PRO A 54 10.14 -12.14 -6.31
C PRO A 54 8.81 -11.53 -6.79
N ILE A 55 7.93 -12.38 -7.29
CA ILE A 55 6.51 -12.05 -7.52
C ILE A 55 5.74 -12.68 -6.36
N PRO A 56 4.98 -11.90 -5.55
CA PRO A 56 4.17 -12.48 -4.48
C PRO A 56 3.19 -13.52 -5.04
N PRO A 57 3.04 -14.68 -4.39
CA PRO A 57 2.17 -15.73 -4.87
C PRO A 57 0.70 -15.29 -4.81
N THR A 58 -0.13 -15.78 -5.72
CA THR A 58 -1.57 -15.53 -5.67
C THR A 58 -2.20 -16.28 -4.51
N LYS A 59 -2.98 -15.56 -3.70
CA LYS A 59 -3.76 -16.13 -2.61
C LYS A 59 -4.91 -16.97 -3.18
N ARG A 60 -5.03 -18.21 -2.71
CA ARG A 60 -6.09 -19.13 -3.13
C ARG A 60 -7.17 -19.24 -2.06
N PRO A 61 -8.45 -19.37 -2.44
CA PRO A 61 -9.51 -19.64 -1.48
C PRO A 61 -9.34 -21.05 -0.91
N ILE A 62 -9.73 -21.22 0.35
CA ILE A 62 -9.80 -22.54 1.00
C ILE A 62 -11.13 -23.23 0.72
N SER A 63 -12.16 -22.48 0.33
CA SER A 63 -13.47 -22.99 -0.06
C SER A 63 -14.17 -22.02 -1.01
N THR A 64 -15.03 -22.58 -1.89
CA THR A 64 -15.88 -21.84 -2.82
C THR A 64 -17.33 -22.30 -2.65
N GLY A 65 -18.28 -21.37 -2.56
CA GLY A 65 -19.71 -21.62 -2.43
C GLY A 65 -20.19 -22.07 -1.05
N ASN A 66 -19.36 -22.76 -0.27
CA ASN A 66 -19.69 -23.23 1.08
C ASN A 66 -18.76 -22.59 2.12
N ALA A 67 -19.33 -22.01 3.17
CA ALA A 67 -18.55 -21.51 4.30
C ALA A 67 -17.82 -22.67 5.00
N PRO A 68 -16.48 -22.62 5.15
CA PRO A 68 -15.73 -23.67 5.82
C PRO A 68 -15.86 -23.62 7.35
N TRP A 69 -16.39 -22.52 7.89
CA TRP A 69 -16.59 -22.30 9.32
C TRP A 69 -18.06 -22.12 9.66
N ARG A 70 -18.40 -22.39 10.91
CA ARG A 70 -19.73 -22.13 11.46
C ARG A 70 -19.83 -20.67 11.89
N VAL A 71 -21.04 -20.12 11.79
CA VAL A 71 -21.35 -18.80 12.34
C VAL A 71 -21.04 -18.80 13.85
N GLY A 72 -20.27 -17.81 14.30
CA GLY A 72 -19.85 -17.70 15.69
C GLY A 72 -18.53 -18.39 16.04
N ASP A 73 -17.88 -19.11 15.09
CA ASP A 73 -16.53 -19.68 15.30
C ASP A 73 -15.46 -18.59 15.51
N CYS A 74 -15.79 -17.33 15.23
CA CYS A 74 -14.90 -16.19 15.29
C CYS A 74 -15.59 -15.06 16.06
N PHE A 75 -15.04 -14.71 17.23
CA PHE A 75 -15.68 -13.78 18.18
C PHE A 75 -15.67 -12.31 17.71
N HIS A 76 -14.73 -11.97 16.83
CA HIS A 76 -14.53 -10.60 16.34
C HIS A 76 -14.96 -10.43 14.87
N GLY A 77 -15.45 -11.50 14.24
CA GLY A 77 -15.74 -11.59 12.80
C GLY A 77 -17.21 -11.41 12.47
N VAL A 78 -17.47 -10.31 11.78
CA VAL A 78 -18.76 -9.88 11.20
C VAL A 78 -19.74 -9.34 12.22
N ALA A 79 -20.29 -8.17 11.91
CA ALA A 79 -21.46 -7.65 12.59
C ALA A 79 -22.58 -8.70 12.40
N PRO A 80 -23.04 -9.40 13.46
CA PRO A 80 -23.90 -10.58 13.38
C PRO A 80 -25.13 -10.44 12.46
N GLU A 81 -25.56 -9.20 12.20
CA GLU A 81 -26.60 -8.83 11.25
C GLU A 81 -26.42 -9.36 9.81
N TYR A 82 -25.21 -9.69 9.34
CA TYR A 82 -24.99 -10.18 7.96
C TYR A 82 -24.89 -11.72 7.83
N PHE A 83 -24.78 -12.45 8.94
CA PHE A 83 -24.77 -13.93 8.94
C PHE A 83 -26.12 -14.55 9.32
N ASN A 84 -27.12 -13.74 9.70
CA ASN A 84 -28.48 -14.23 9.73
C ASN A 84 -29.04 -14.26 8.31
N ARG A 85 -29.22 -15.47 7.76
CA ARG A 85 -29.86 -15.69 6.46
C ARG A 85 -31.23 -14.99 6.36
N ALA A 86 -31.96 -14.85 7.46
CA ALA A 86 -33.23 -14.10 7.50
C ALA A 86 -33.07 -12.57 7.33
N THR A 87 -31.91 -12.01 7.70
CA THR A 87 -31.58 -10.59 7.47
C THR A 87 -31.03 -10.37 6.06
N ALA A 88 -30.21 -11.30 5.55
CA ALA A 88 -29.67 -11.26 4.18
C ALA A 88 -30.72 -11.53 3.09
N GLU A 89 -31.75 -12.33 3.39
CA GLU A 89 -32.92 -12.57 2.52
C GLU A 89 -34.01 -11.50 2.71
N ASN A 90 -33.81 -10.52 3.59
CA ASN A 90 -34.71 -9.39 3.74
C ASN A 90 -34.53 -8.44 2.54
N VAL A 91 -35.50 -8.48 1.62
CA VAL A 91 -35.60 -7.61 0.44
C VAL A 91 -35.57 -6.10 0.74
N SER A 92 -35.70 -5.71 2.02
CA SER A 92 -35.61 -4.32 2.47
C SER A 92 -34.17 -3.86 2.75
N PHE A 93 -33.20 -4.77 2.85
CA PHE A 93 -31.78 -4.42 2.88
C PHE A 93 -31.29 -4.26 1.44
N ASN A 94 -31.03 -3.00 1.03
CA ASN A 94 -30.59 -2.62 -0.32
C ASN A 94 -29.15 -3.04 -0.68
N PHE A 95 -28.55 -4.00 0.01
CA PHE A 95 -27.35 -4.66 -0.50
C PHE A 95 -27.86 -5.84 -1.34
N PRO A 96 -27.59 -5.90 -2.66
CA PRO A 96 -27.99 -7.03 -3.48
C PRO A 96 -27.52 -8.35 -2.83
N GLN A 97 -28.15 -9.45 -3.20
CA GLN A 97 -27.98 -10.82 -2.68
C GLN A 97 -26.52 -11.32 -2.74
N LEU A 98 -25.64 -10.77 -1.92
CA LEU A 98 -24.18 -10.95 -1.97
C LEU A 98 -23.77 -11.99 -0.93
N PHE A 99 -24.14 -13.25 -1.15
CA PHE A 99 -23.56 -14.35 -0.39
C PHE A 99 -22.06 -14.46 -0.72
N PRO A 100 -21.17 -14.69 0.27
CA PRO A 100 -19.76 -14.88 -0.02
C PRO A 100 -19.55 -16.09 -0.93
N GLU A 101 -18.95 -15.85 -2.09
CA GLU A 101 -18.66 -16.88 -3.08
C GLU A 101 -17.38 -17.64 -2.75
N GLN A 102 -16.43 -16.98 -2.09
CA GLN A 102 -15.12 -17.54 -1.78
C GLN A 102 -14.69 -17.20 -0.36
N TYR A 103 -13.98 -18.14 0.26
CA TYR A 103 -13.54 -18.07 1.63
C TYR A 103 -12.02 -18.27 1.69
N TYR A 104 -11.34 -17.39 2.41
CA TYR A 104 -9.88 -17.35 2.51
C TYR A 104 -9.45 -17.32 3.97
N GLU A 105 -8.31 -17.92 4.28
CA GLU A 105 -7.60 -17.66 5.54
C GLU A 105 -6.40 -16.77 5.27
N LEU A 106 -6.07 -15.84 6.15
CA LEU A 106 -4.84 -15.05 6.07
C LEU A 106 -4.22 -15.00 7.47
N ARG A 107 -2.94 -15.30 7.62
CA ARG A 107 -2.31 -15.38 8.96
C ARG A 107 -1.19 -14.36 9.08
N ALA A 108 -1.35 -13.33 9.89
CA ALA A 108 -0.25 -12.44 10.25
C ALA A 108 0.65 -13.17 11.25
N LYS A 109 1.93 -13.33 10.94
CA LYS A 109 2.89 -14.03 11.81
C LYS A 109 4.29 -13.45 11.71
N GLU A 110 5.07 -13.70 12.75
CA GLU A 110 6.51 -13.45 12.78
C GLU A 110 7.26 -14.52 11.98
N PHE A 111 8.33 -14.12 11.29
CA PHE A 111 9.25 -15.04 10.65
C PHE A 111 10.62 -14.40 10.45
N ILE A 112 11.63 -15.22 10.19
CA ILE A 112 12.96 -14.73 9.80
C ILE A 112 13.06 -14.76 8.27
N GLY A 113 13.10 -13.59 7.66
CA GLY A 113 13.31 -13.42 6.23
C GLY A 113 14.76 -13.02 5.91
N GLU A 114 15.01 -12.86 4.62
CA GLU A 114 16.27 -12.36 4.09
C GLU A 114 15.95 -11.25 3.07
N MET A 115 16.06 -9.98 3.47
CA MET A 115 15.88 -8.85 2.55
C MET A 115 17.21 -8.48 1.86
N ILE A 116 18.30 -8.52 2.62
CA ILE A 116 19.68 -8.32 2.16
C ILE A 116 20.34 -9.71 2.09
N PRO A 117 21.03 -10.10 1.00
CA PRO A 117 21.63 -11.43 0.90
C PRO A 117 22.51 -11.79 2.09
N GLY A 118 22.27 -12.95 2.71
CA GLY A 118 23.02 -13.43 3.86
C GLY A 118 22.67 -12.78 5.20
N VAL A 119 21.73 -11.83 5.25
CA VAL A 119 21.28 -11.18 6.48
C VAL A 119 19.94 -11.76 6.91
N ARG A 120 19.90 -12.35 8.10
CA ARG A 120 18.67 -12.83 8.73
C ARG A 120 17.96 -11.65 9.38
N THR A 121 16.75 -11.34 8.92
CA THR A 121 15.95 -10.21 9.41
C THR A 121 14.65 -10.73 10.01
N PRO A 122 14.36 -10.44 11.29
CA PRO A 122 13.03 -10.63 11.87
C PRO A 122 12.00 -9.74 11.17
N LEU A 123 10.87 -10.32 10.76
CA LEU A 123 9.83 -9.65 9.97
C LEU A 123 8.44 -10.08 10.44
N LEU A 124 7.47 -9.23 10.12
CA LEU A 124 6.04 -9.54 10.21
C LEU A 124 5.52 -9.73 8.80
N GLY A 125 4.76 -10.81 8.55
CA GLY A 125 4.23 -11.08 7.22
C GLY A 125 2.88 -11.75 7.25
N TYR A 126 2.02 -11.33 6.32
CA TYR A 126 0.82 -12.09 6.00
C TYR A 126 1.22 -13.39 5.30
N ASP A 127 0.82 -14.52 5.89
CA ASP A 127 1.30 -15.88 5.63
C ASP A 127 2.82 -16.07 5.78
N GLY A 128 3.51 -15.13 6.43
CA GLY A 128 4.98 -15.14 6.55
C GLY A 128 5.68 -14.80 5.23
N LEU A 129 5.04 -13.93 4.45
CA LEU A 129 5.57 -13.39 3.20
C LEU A 129 5.63 -11.87 3.30
N VAL A 130 6.68 -11.30 2.70
CA VAL A 130 6.81 -9.85 2.49
C VAL A 130 7.14 -9.62 1.02
N PRO A 131 6.24 -9.02 0.22
CA PRO A 131 4.86 -8.68 0.55
C PRO A 131 4.01 -9.93 0.84
N GLY A 132 2.88 -9.74 1.51
CA GLY A 132 1.85 -10.76 1.64
C GLY A 132 1.36 -11.28 0.29
N PRO A 133 0.68 -12.44 0.25
CA PRO A 133 0.18 -13.03 -0.98
C PRO A 133 -0.79 -12.08 -1.71
N THR A 134 -0.76 -12.09 -3.04
CA THR A 134 -1.63 -11.22 -3.85
C THR A 134 -3.01 -11.83 -3.99
N PHE A 135 -4.04 -11.13 -3.51
CA PHE A 135 -5.42 -11.47 -3.86
C PHE A 135 -5.69 -11.02 -5.31
N ARG A 136 -6.37 -11.87 -6.08
CA ARG A 136 -6.87 -11.56 -7.43
C ARG A 136 -8.35 -11.88 -7.43
N THR A 137 -9.20 -10.86 -7.41
CA THR A 137 -10.65 -10.99 -7.19
C THR A 137 -11.43 -10.36 -8.32
N ARG A 138 -12.73 -10.67 -8.40
CA ARG A 138 -13.63 -9.99 -9.32
C ARG A 138 -14.42 -8.90 -8.62
N CYS A 139 -14.67 -7.82 -9.35
CA CYS A 139 -15.65 -6.82 -8.97
C CYS A 139 -17.02 -7.46 -8.79
N CYS A 140 -17.73 -7.03 -7.76
CA CYS A 140 -19.04 -7.52 -7.33
C CYS A 140 -19.07 -9.03 -7.00
N GLN A 141 -17.91 -9.64 -6.69
CA GLN A 141 -17.81 -11.00 -6.17
C GLN A 141 -17.44 -10.96 -4.69
N PRO A 142 -18.41 -11.11 -3.76
CA PRO A 142 -18.16 -11.02 -2.33
C PRO A 142 -17.31 -12.19 -1.83
N ILE A 143 -16.40 -11.90 -0.92
CA ILE A 143 -15.55 -12.91 -0.28
C ILE A 143 -15.49 -12.69 1.23
N VAL A 144 -15.17 -13.76 1.96
CA VAL A 144 -14.77 -13.67 3.37
C VAL A 144 -13.31 -14.03 3.50
N VAL A 145 -12.57 -13.19 4.22
CA VAL A 145 -11.19 -13.47 4.63
C VAL A 145 -11.17 -13.59 6.14
N ARG A 146 -10.99 -14.81 6.66
CA ARG A 146 -10.68 -15.04 8.07
C ARG A 146 -9.22 -14.71 8.31
N GLN A 147 -8.99 -13.61 9.00
CA GLN A 147 -7.67 -13.14 9.36
C GLN A 147 -7.32 -13.62 10.77
N TYR A 148 -6.19 -14.29 10.91
CA TYR A 148 -5.64 -14.73 12.19
C TYR A 148 -4.48 -13.81 12.58
N ASN A 149 -4.46 -13.39 13.83
CA ASN A 149 -3.32 -12.74 14.43
C ASN A 149 -2.50 -13.78 15.20
N ASP A 150 -1.49 -14.36 14.55
CA ASP A 150 -0.53 -15.27 15.18
C ASP A 150 0.73 -14.51 15.69
N LEU A 151 0.68 -13.17 15.77
CA LEU A 151 1.73 -12.36 16.40
C LEU A 151 1.72 -12.58 17.92
N PHE A 152 2.88 -12.43 18.57
CA PHE A 152 3.01 -12.75 19.99
C PHE A 152 2.28 -11.77 20.91
N ASP A 153 2.51 -10.46 20.72
CA ASP A 153 2.07 -9.40 21.64
C ASP A 153 1.56 -8.14 20.93
N THR A 154 1.33 -8.22 19.62
CA THR A 154 0.97 -7.08 18.77
C THR A 154 -0.46 -7.20 18.28
N GLU A 155 -1.30 -6.18 18.49
CA GLU A 155 -2.64 -6.11 17.90
C GLU A 155 -2.58 -5.91 16.38
N LEU A 156 -3.66 -6.28 15.68
CA LEU A 156 -3.77 -6.18 14.22
C LEU A 156 -5.11 -5.55 13.84
N SER A 157 -5.13 -4.64 12.87
CA SER A 157 -6.37 -4.22 12.20
C SER A 157 -6.08 -4.04 10.72
N THR A 158 -6.49 -5.00 9.89
CA THR A 158 -6.13 -4.98 8.47
C THR A 158 -7.12 -4.15 7.66
N HIS A 159 -6.61 -3.12 6.98
CA HIS A 159 -7.36 -2.30 6.05
C HIS A 159 -7.17 -2.79 4.61
N LEU A 160 -8.27 -2.88 3.85
CA LEU A 160 -8.24 -3.06 2.39
C LEU A 160 -8.30 -1.69 1.71
N HIS A 161 -7.12 -1.13 1.44
CA HIS A 161 -6.96 0.18 0.85
C HIS A 161 -7.40 0.22 -0.61
N GLY A 162 -8.39 1.07 -0.87
CA GLY A 162 -9.06 1.24 -2.17
C GLY A 162 -10.32 0.38 -2.34
N GLY A 163 -10.72 -0.39 -1.33
CA GLY A 163 -11.97 -1.14 -1.35
C GLY A 163 -13.16 -0.33 -0.85
N HIS A 164 -14.33 -0.53 -1.47
CA HIS A 164 -15.61 -0.01 -1.00
C HIS A 164 -16.26 -1.05 -0.06
N ASN A 165 -15.86 -1.03 1.21
CA ASN A 165 -16.22 -2.05 2.20
C ASN A 165 -17.14 -1.50 3.30
N PRO A 166 -17.98 -2.34 3.91
CA PRO A 166 -18.71 -1.93 5.10
C PRO A 166 -17.73 -1.62 6.24
N SER A 167 -18.04 -0.63 7.08
CA SER A 167 -17.14 -0.10 8.12
C SER A 167 -16.53 -1.18 9.03
N HIS A 168 -17.30 -2.20 9.40
CA HIS A 168 -16.82 -3.29 10.25
C HIS A 168 -15.76 -4.16 9.56
N SER A 169 -15.69 -4.22 8.23
CA SER A 169 -14.69 -4.94 7.44
C SER A 169 -13.68 -4.01 6.77
N ASP A 170 -13.68 -2.72 7.11
CA ASP A 170 -12.79 -1.74 6.50
C ASP A 170 -11.41 -1.69 7.17
N GLY A 171 -11.27 -2.19 8.40
CA GLY A 171 -10.00 -2.09 9.15
C GLY A 171 -9.91 -0.81 9.98
N TYR A 172 -11.01 -0.41 10.62
CA TYR A 172 -11.02 0.70 11.56
C TYR A 172 -9.91 0.54 12.62
N PRO A 173 -9.15 1.59 12.98
CA PRO A 173 -7.86 1.42 13.65
C PRO A 173 -7.88 0.69 15.01
N ASN A 174 -9.01 0.73 15.70
CA ASN A 174 -9.24 0.13 17.02
C ASN A 174 -10.21 -1.07 16.97
N PHE A 175 -10.54 -1.57 15.77
CA PHE A 175 -11.23 -2.85 15.61
C PHE A 175 -10.22 -3.99 15.48
N TYR A 176 -9.55 -4.27 16.60
CA TYR A 176 -8.44 -5.21 16.64
C TYR A 176 -8.83 -6.67 16.45
N ILE A 177 -7.91 -7.42 15.86
CA ILE A 177 -7.69 -8.84 16.10
C ILE A 177 -6.60 -8.93 17.17
N LEU A 178 -6.96 -9.36 18.37
CA LEU A 178 -5.98 -9.54 19.46
C LEU A 178 -5.05 -10.73 19.17
N PRO A 179 -3.84 -10.78 19.76
CA PRO A 179 -2.95 -11.93 19.67
C PRO A 179 -3.66 -13.26 19.96
N GLY A 180 -3.43 -14.25 19.09
CA GLY A 180 -4.05 -15.58 19.15
C GLY A 180 -5.54 -15.62 18.76
N GLN A 181 -6.13 -14.49 18.34
CA GLN A 181 -7.51 -14.42 17.88
C GLN A 181 -7.62 -14.35 16.36
N ALA A 182 -8.85 -14.46 15.87
CA ALA A 182 -9.18 -14.28 14.47
C ALA A 182 -10.34 -13.30 14.29
N ARG A 183 -10.49 -12.80 13.06
CA ARG A 183 -11.60 -11.95 12.61
C ARG A 183 -11.96 -12.25 11.16
N ASP A 184 -13.25 -12.36 10.89
CA ASP A 184 -13.77 -12.44 9.53
C ASP A 184 -13.96 -11.02 8.97
N TYR A 185 -13.30 -10.76 7.84
CA TYR A 185 -13.50 -9.58 7.02
C TYR A 185 -14.38 -9.96 5.83
N PHE A 186 -15.54 -9.31 5.72
CA PHE A 186 -16.44 -9.47 4.59
C PHE A 186 -16.16 -8.37 3.56
N TYR A 187 -15.40 -8.74 2.52
CA TYR A 187 -15.11 -7.85 1.40
C TYR A 187 -16.15 -8.09 0.32
N THR A 188 -17.03 -7.11 0.13
CA THR A 188 -18.12 -7.18 -0.87
C THR A 188 -17.58 -7.11 -2.29
N ASN A 189 -16.38 -6.55 -2.47
CA ASN A 189 -15.79 -6.20 -3.76
C ASN A 189 -16.71 -5.36 -4.64
N THR A 190 -17.63 -4.63 -4.03
CA THR A 190 -18.57 -3.79 -4.76
C THR A 190 -17.91 -2.48 -5.20
N VAL A 191 -18.61 -1.77 -6.06
CA VAL A 191 -18.37 -0.38 -6.41
C VAL A 191 -19.53 0.47 -5.90
N PRO A 192 -19.39 1.81 -5.91
CA PRO A 192 -20.49 2.71 -5.58
C PRO A 192 -21.71 2.42 -6.45
N SER A 193 -22.90 2.65 -5.88
CA SER A 193 -24.15 2.42 -6.57
C SER A 193 -25.05 3.65 -6.52
N THR A 194 -25.61 3.99 -7.68
CA THR A 194 -26.67 5.00 -7.80
C THR A 194 -27.97 4.29 -8.15
N ASN A 195 -29.01 4.47 -7.33
CA ASN A 195 -30.32 3.84 -7.51
C ASN A 195 -30.28 2.30 -7.70
N GLY A 196 -29.37 1.63 -6.99
CA GLY A 196 -29.21 0.17 -7.06
C GLY A 196 -28.44 -0.34 -8.28
N VAL A 197 -27.93 0.55 -9.13
CA VAL A 197 -27.05 0.19 -10.25
C VAL A 197 -25.60 0.43 -9.85
N ALA A 198 -24.76 -0.58 -9.97
CA ALA A 198 -23.33 -0.49 -9.68
C ALA A 198 -22.62 0.37 -10.75
N ASP A 199 -21.85 1.36 -10.32
CA ASP A 199 -21.03 2.18 -11.21
C ASP A 199 -19.68 1.50 -11.49
N ILE A 200 -19.68 0.62 -12.48
CA ILE A 200 -18.48 -0.10 -12.91
C ILE A 200 -17.39 0.85 -13.43
N SER A 201 -17.69 2.11 -13.76
CA SER A 201 -16.65 3.10 -14.10
C SER A 201 -15.72 3.41 -12.91
N GLU A 202 -16.16 3.12 -11.70
CA GLU A 202 -15.37 3.26 -10.47
C GLU A 202 -14.71 1.96 -9.99
N CYS A 203 -14.78 0.87 -10.78
CA CYS A 203 -14.15 -0.39 -10.42
C CYS A 203 -12.64 -0.20 -10.19
N PRO A 204 -12.14 -0.50 -8.97
CA PRO A 204 -10.74 -0.35 -8.71
C PRO A 204 -9.94 -1.42 -9.46
N SER A 205 -8.71 -1.10 -9.85
CA SER A 205 -7.81 -2.07 -10.50
C SER A 205 -6.72 -2.57 -9.56
N THR A 206 -6.02 -1.66 -8.88
CA THR A 206 -4.91 -1.99 -7.97
C THR A 206 -5.18 -1.48 -6.56
N CYS A 207 -5.74 -2.36 -5.73
CA CYS A 207 -5.84 -2.17 -4.28
C CYS A 207 -4.68 -2.88 -3.57
N TRP A 208 -4.59 -2.65 -2.27
CA TRP A 208 -3.62 -3.33 -1.40
C TRP A 208 -4.20 -3.43 0.01
N TYR A 209 -3.69 -4.36 0.79
CA TYR A 209 -4.09 -4.53 2.19
C TYR A 209 -2.87 -4.35 3.09
N HIS A 210 -3.07 -3.74 4.24
CA HIS A 210 -2.00 -3.48 5.20
C HIS A 210 -2.54 -3.37 6.62
N ASP A 211 -1.66 -3.48 7.61
CA ASP A 211 -2.06 -3.19 8.99
C ASP A 211 -2.38 -1.70 9.18
N HIS A 212 -3.36 -1.44 10.02
CA HIS A 212 -3.97 -0.16 10.28
C HIS A 212 -4.29 0.00 11.78
N ALA A 213 -3.76 -0.88 12.64
CA ALA A 213 -3.92 -0.80 14.09
C ALA A 213 -3.44 0.55 14.65
N MET A 214 -4.21 1.09 15.59
CA MET A 214 -3.94 2.39 16.21
C MET A 214 -2.52 2.49 16.74
N ASP A 215 -1.86 3.61 16.49
CA ASP A 215 -0.51 3.98 16.96
C ASP A 215 0.65 3.09 16.48
N ILE A 216 0.41 1.86 16.04
CA ILE A 216 1.45 0.88 15.69
C ILE A 216 1.57 0.56 14.19
N ALA A 217 0.57 0.94 13.38
CA ALA A 217 0.53 0.62 11.94
C ALA A 217 1.82 1.02 11.19
N GLY A 218 2.45 2.13 11.58
CA GLY A 218 3.71 2.57 11.00
C GLY A 218 4.84 1.57 11.22
N ASP A 219 4.94 0.97 12.41
CA ASP A 219 5.98 0.00 12.75
C ASP A 219 5.72 -1.36 12.09
N THR A 220 4.49 -1.85 12.20
CA THR A 220 4.10 -3.16 11.68
C THR A 220 4.17 -3.21 10.14
N CYS A 221 3.82 -2.12 9.45
CA CYS A 221 3.96 -2.01 8.00
C CYS A 221 5.42 -1.97 7.55
N VAL A 222 6.30 -1.29 8.31
CA VAL A 222 7.74 -1.34 8.07
C VAL A 222 8.21 -2.79 8.26
N HIS A 223 7.77 -3.52 9.27
CA HIS A 223 8.19 -4.91 9.44
C HIS A 223 7.63 -5.89 8.40
N GLY A 224 6.60 -5.49 7.63
CA GLY A 224 6.22 -6.17 6.38
C GLY A 224 4.74 -6.49 6.20
N LEU A 225 3.84 -6.05 7.09
CA LEU A 225 2.40 -6.28 6.98
C LEU A 225 1.74 -5.43 5.87
N ALA A 226 2.05 -5.77 4.61
CA ALA A 226 1.40 -5.23 3.43
C ALA A 226 1.36 -6.26 2.29
N GLY A 227 0.32 -6.25 1.46
CA GLY A 227 0.19 -7.10 0.29
C GLY A 227 -0.78 -6.55 -0.75
N PHE A 228 -0.76 -7.09 -1.97
CA PHE A 228 -1.61 -6.61 -3.06
C PHE A 228 -3.00 -7.23 -3.06
N TYR A 229 -3.98 -6.43 -3.48
CA TYR A 229 -5.34 -6.87 -3.74
C TYR A 229 -5.76 -6.36 -5.12
N LEU A 230 -5.70 -7.21 -6.13
CA LEU A 230 -5.99 -6.83 -7.51
C LEU A 230 -7.43 -7.19 -7.85
N GLN A 231 -8.21 -6.20 -8.30
CA GLN A 231 -9.62 -6.37 -8.62
C GLN A 231 -9.83 -6.24 -10.13
N TYR A 232 -10.60 -7.17 -10.68
CA TYR A 232 -10.85 -7.28 -12.12
C TYR A 232 -12.34 -7.24 -12.41
N ASP A 233 -12.73 -6.62 -13.52
CA ASP A 233 -14.08 -6.70 -14.07
C ASP A 233 -14.04 -7.21 -15.52
N ASP A 234 -15.22 -7.37 -16.11
CA ASP A 234 -15.33 -7.87 -17.48
C ASP A 234 -14.71 -6.93 -18.52
N LEU A 235 -14.68 -5.62 -18.26
CA LEU A 235 -14.03 -4.63 -19.12
C LEU A 235 -12.52 -4.86 -19.18
N GLU A 236 -11.84 -4.89 -18.02
CA GLU A 236 -10.39 -5.08 -17.96
C GLU A 236 -10.00 -6.48 -18.48
N LEU A 237 -10.78 -7.51 -18.14
CA LEU A 237 -10.57 -8.87 -18.66
C LEU A 237 -10.80 -8.96 -20.17
N ASN A 238 -11.70 -8.16 -20.76
CA ASN A 238 -11.87 -8.09 -22.21
C ASN A 238 -10.66 -7.45 -22.90
N LEU A 239 -10.08 -6.39 -22.31
CA LEU A 239 -8.86 -5.77 -22.82
C LEU A 239 -7.68 -6.75 -22.82
N ILE A 240 -7.56 -7.57 -21.77
CA ILE A 240 -6.54 -8.63 -21.70
C ILE A 240 -6.82 -9.72 -22.74
N ARG A 241 -8.06 -10.25 -22.82
CA ARG A 241 -8.44 -11.31 -23.79
C ARG A 241 -8.21 -10.90 -25.25
N ARG A 242 -8.39 -9.63 -25.58
CA ARG A 242 -8.15 -9.07 -26.92
C ARG A 242 -6.68 -8.69 -27.17
N ASN A 243 -5.78 -9.02 -26.24
CA ASN A 243 -4.36 -8.65 -26.27
C ASN A 243 -4.13 -7.13 -26.42
N VAL A 244 -5.05 -6.31 -25.90
CA VAL A 244 -4.83 -4.86 -25.76
C VAL A 244 -3.90 -4.65 -24.57
N LEU A 245 -4.29 -5.13 -23.39
CA LEU A 245 -3.44 -5.13 -22.19
C LEU A 245 -2.61 -6.43 -22.10
N PRO A 246 -1.42 -6.39 -21.47
CA PRO A 246 -0.63 -7.60 -21.22
C PRO A 246 -1.40 -8.65 -20.41
N ALA A 247 -1.20 -9.93 -20.77
CA ALA A 247 -1.72 -11.07 -20.01
C ALA A 247 -1.08 -11.18 -18.62
N ASP A 248 -1.73 -11.92 -17.71
CA ASP A 248 -1.37 -12.02 -16.28
C ASP A 248 0.10 -12.30 -15.98
N GLN A 249 0.77 -13.15 -16.78
CA GLN A 249 2.20 -13.45 -16.61
C GLN A 249 3.13 -12.27 -16.92
N TYR A 250 2.60 -11.21 -17.51
CA TYR A 250 3.27 -9.95 -17.84
C TYR A 250 2.63 -8.75 -17.11
N ASP A 251 1.76 -9.02 -16.13
CA ASP A 251 1.13 -8.05 -15.23
C ASP A 251 1.72 -8.21 -13.82
N ILE A 252 2.69 -7.34 -13.52
CA ILE A 252 3.65 -7.51 -12.42
C ILE A 252 3.32 -6.53 -11.28
N PRO A 253 2.87 -7.02 -10.12
CA PRO A 253 2.73 -6.18 -8.93
C PRO A 253 4.11 -5.86 -8.32
N VAL A 254 4.36 -4.58 -8.05
CA VAL A 254 5.64 -4.08 -7.55
C VAL A 254 5.42 -3.15 -6.36
N LEU A 255 5.59 -3.70 -5.15
CA LEU A 255 5.58 -2.95 -3.91
C LEU A 255 6.99 -2.42 -3.66
N ILE A 256 7.13 -1.09 -3.65
CA ILE A 256 8.38 -0.39 -3.36
C ILE A 256 8.26 0.20 -1.96
N GLN A 257 9.25 -0.11 -1.13
CA GLN A 257 9.37 0.39 0.23
C GLN A 257 10.82 0.78 0.51
N ASP A 258 11.09 1.42 1.63
CA ASP A 258 12.43 1.70 2.13
C ASP A 258 12.58 1.20 3.58
N ARG A 259 13.80 0.83 3.96
CA ARG A 259 14.17 0.37 5.31
C ARG A 259 15.51 0.93 5.74
N ARG A 260 15.72 0.91 7.04
CA ARG A 260 17.01 1.09 7.68
C ARG A 260 17.29 -0.12 8.56
N PHE A 261 18.50 -0.65 8.48
CA PHE A 261 18.88 -1.86 9.20
C PHE A 261 19.96 -1.58 10.26
N ASN A 262 19.81 -2.19 11.42
CA ASN A 262 20.85 -2.26 12.43
C ASN A 262 21.98 -3.21 12.00
N SER A 263 23.12 -3.16 12.68
CA SER A 263 24.27 -4.01 12.37
C SER A 263 24.03 -5.51 12.62
N ASP A 264 22.98 -5.87 13.36
CA ASP A 264 22.57 -7.25 13.63
C ASP A 264 21.55 -7.81 12.61
N GLY A 265 21.14 -6.99 11.62
CA GLY A 265 20.16 -7.40 10.61
C GLY A 265 18.70 -7.09 10.96
N THR A 266 18.42 -6.58 12.17
CA THR A 266 17.09 -6.09 12.54
C THR A 266 16.75 -4.78 11.84
N ILE A 267 15.45 -4.51 11.68
CA ILE A 267 14.97 -3.23 11.17
C ILE A 267 15.05 -2.19 12.28
N PHE A 268 15.61 -1.02 11.97
CA PHE A 268 15.52 0.15 12.84
C PHE A 268 14.19 0.86 12.57
N TYR A 269 13.46 1.15 13.65
CA TYR A 269 12.27 2.01 13.65
C TYR A 269 12.25 2.83 14.95
N ASP A 270 11.93 4.13 14.85
CA ASP A 270 11.80 5.03 16.00
C ASP A 270 10.35 5.53 16.07
N PRO A 271 9.52 5.01 17.00
CA PRO A 271 8.11 5.41 17.10
C PRO A 271 7.94 6.85 17.62
N LEU A 272 9.00 7.46 18.16
CA LEU A 272 8.98 8.84 18.65
C LEU A 272 9.41 9.84 17.58
N ASP A 273 9.83 9.37 16.40
CA ASP A 273 10.12 10.24 15.27
C ASP A 273 8.86 10.64 14.52
N HIS A 274 8.34 11.81 14.88
CA HIS A 274 7.14 12.36 14.26
C HIS A 274 7.39 13.11 12.93
N ASN A 275 8.62 13.12 12.41
CA ASN A 275 8.91 13.77 11.13
C ASN A 275 8.58 12.88 9.94
N GLY A 276 8.56 11.56 10.11
CA GLY A 276 8.34 10.57 9.05
C GLY A 276 9.54 9.63 8.90
N TYR A 277 9.25 8.32 8.82
CA TYR A 277 10.28 7.29 8.69
C TYR A 277 10.87 7.25 7.27
N LEU A 278 12.19 7.42 7.18
CA LEU A 278 12.97 7.24 5.95
C LEU A 278 14.05 6.17 6.12
N GLY A 279 13.98 5.15 5.27
CA GLY A 279 15.02 4.15 5.06
C GLY A 279 16.05 4.59 4.03
N ASP A 280 17.26 4.06 4.13
CA ASP A 280 18.35 4.27 3.16
C ASP A 280 18.54 3.07 2.20
N VAL A 281 17.84 1.97 2.46
CA VAL A 281 17.81 0.78 1.60
C VAL A 281 16.43 0.65 0.96
N TYR A 282 16.36 0.73 -0.37
CA TYR A 282 15.14 0.40 -1.09
C TYR A 282 14.92 -1.10 -1.09
N VAL A 283 13.69 -1.50 -0.77
CA VAL A 283 13.22 -2.88 -0.76
C VAL A 283 12.06 -2.97 -1.76
N VAL A 284 12.20 -3.82 -2.77
CA VAL A 284 11.19 -4.06 -3.79
C VAL A 284 10.73 -5.50 -3.72
N ASN A 285 9.44 -5.71 -3.50
CA ASN A 285 8.86 -7.03 -3.19
C ASN A 285 9.71 -7.81 -2.16
N GLY A 286 10.11 -7.17 -1.07
CA GLY A 286 10.82 -7.82 0.03
C GLY A 286 12.31 -8.09 -0.19
N LYS A 287 12.91 -7.63 -1.31
CA LYS A 287 14.36 -7.76 -1.55
C LYS A 287 15.02 -6.40 -1.71
N ALA A 288 16.22 -6.23 -1.16
CA ALA A 288 17.00 -5.01 -1.28
C ALA A 288 17.52 -4.81 -2.71
N PHE A 289 17.21 -3.66 -3.33
CA PHE A 289 17.66 -3.27 -4.68
C PHE A 289 17.69 -4.42 -5.71
N PRO A 290 16.59 -5.14 -5.97
CA PRO A 290 16.66 -6.38 -6.74
C PRO A 290 16.74 -6.13 -8.25
N LYS A 291 16.93 -7.21 -9.02
CA LYS A 291 16.78 -7.23 -10.48
C LYS A 291 15.56 -8.05 -10.92
N PHE A 292 14.98 -7.74 -12.06
CA PHE A 292 13.86 -8.46 -12.65
C PHE A 292 14.12 -8.75 -14.12
N HIS A 293 13.98 -10.00 -14.53
CA HIS A 293 14.22 -10.43 -15.90
C HIS A 293 12.96 -10.22 -16.75
N VAL A 294 13.10 -9.58 -17.90
CA VAL A 294 12.00 -9.27 -18.81
C VAL A 294 12.35 -9.67 -20.23
N GLN A 295 11.35 -10.10 -20.98
CA GLN A 295 11.46 -10.32 -22.42
C GLN A 295 11.35 -8.99 -23.18
N ARG A 296 11.85 -8.95 -24.41
CA ARG A 296 11.63 -7.81 -25.34
C ARG A 296 10.18 -7.72 -25.81
N ARG A 297 9.30 -7.19 -24.95
CA ARG A 297 7.85 -6.97 -25.13
C ARG A 297 7.32 -5.89 -24.19
N LYS A 298 6.02 -5.58 -24.29
CA LYS A 298 5.29 -4.77 -23.30
C LYS A 298 4.94 -5.60 -22.05
N TYR A 299 5.15 -4.99 -20.88
CA TYR A 299 4.73 -5.47 -19.56
C TYR A 299 3.85 -4.41 -18.90
N ARG A 300 2.90 -4.84 -18.08
CA ARG A 300 2.13 -4.00 -17.17
C ARG A 300 2.78 -4.09 -15.79
N PHE A 301 3.08 -2.95 -15.19
CA PHE A 301 3.60 -2.87 -13.83
C PHE A 301 2.61 -2.09 -12.97
N ARG A 302 2.23 -2.70 -11.86
CA ARG A 302 1.38 -2.10 -10.84
C ARG A 302 2.27 -1.65 -9.70
N PHE A 303 2.79 -0.44 -9.82
CA PHE A 303 3.65 0.15 -8.79
C PHE A 303 2.81 0.61 -7.60
N LEU A 304 3.25 0.25 -6.41
CA LEU A 304 2.72 0.74 -5.14
C LEU A 304 3.87 1.33 -4.33
N ASN A 305 3.72 2.58 -3.88
CA ASN A 305 4.57 3.13 -2.85
C ASN A 305 4.04 2.73 -1.47
N GLY A 306 4.66 1.74 -0.84
CA GLY A 306 4.37 1.34 0.54
C GLY A 306 5.46 1.78 1.53
N CYS A 307 6.19 2.86 1.23
CA CYS A 307 7.05 3.52 2.19
C CYS A 307 6.18 4.27 3.21
N ASN A 308 6.66 4.43 4.44
CA ASN A 308 5.93 5.19 5.47
C ASN A 308 5.85 6.69 5.16
N ALA A 309 6.98 7.30 4.74
CA ALA A 309 7.04 8.75 4.49
C ALA A 309 7.73 9.13 3.18
N ARG A 310 8.45 8.20 2.55
CA ARG A 310 9.20 8.47 1.33
C ARG A 310 8.27 8.70 0.15
N HIS A 311 8.39 9.86 -0.46
CA HIS A 311 7.83 10.17 -1.76
C HIS A 311 8.84 9.82 -2.85
N MET A 312 8.34 9.45 -4.03
CA MET A 312 9.19 9.10 -5.16
C MET A 312 8.69 9.76 -6.43
N GLU A 313 9.61 10.16 -7.29
CA GLU A 313 9.33 10.46 -8.69
C GLU A 313 10.15 9.49 -9.53
N LEU A 314 9.47 8.49 -10.09
CA LEU A 314 10.12 7.38 -10.77
C LEU A 314 10.30 7.67 -12.25
N ARG A 315 11.45 7.27 -12.80
CA ARG A 315 11.73 7.27 -14.24
C ARG A 315 12.54 6.04 -14.66
N LEU A 316 12.64 5.80 -15.96
CA LEU A 316 13.56 4.82 -16.52
C LEU A 316 14.91 5.47 -16.85
N SER A 317 16.02 4.80 -16.54
CA SER A 317 17.38 5.28 -16.84
C SER A 317 17.66 5.42 -18.34
N SER A 318 16.86 4.77 -19.18
CA SER A 318 16.87 4.91 -20.65
C SER A 318 16.18 6.19 -21.13
N ASN A 319 15.56 6.96 -20.23
CA ASN A 319 14.65 8.08 -20.53
C ASN A 319 13.42 7.70 -21.35
N ALA A 320 13.12 6.39 -21.48
CA ALA A 320 11.88 5.94 -22.09
C ALA A 320 10.69 6.34 -21.22
N SER A 321 9.61 6.78 -21.86
CA SER A 321 8.35 7.09 -21.19
C SER A 321 7.60 5.83 -20.76
N PHE A 322 6.76 6.00 -19.75
CA PHE A 322 5.69 5.05 -19.42
C PHE A 322 4.44 5.36 -20.24
N LEU A 323 3.63 4.34 -20.47
CA LEU A 323 2.25 4.53 -20.89
C LEU A 323 1.34 4.24 -19.69
N GLY A 324 0.85 5.29 -19.06
CA GLY A 324 -0.01 5.22 -17.88
C GLY A 324 -1.41 4.72 -18.21
N LEU A 325 -1.88 3.79 -17.38
CA LEU A 325 -3.19 3.15 -17.48
C LEU A 325 -4.14 3.61 -16.38
N GLY A 326 -3.64 3.90 -15.18
CA GLY A 326 -4.47 4.29 -14.04
C GLY A 326 -3.65 4.62 -12.80
N THR A 327 -4.32 5.09 -11.76
CA THR A 327 -3.74 5.36 -10.43
C THR A 327 -4.52 4.59 -9.36
N ASP A 328 -4.77 5.20 -8.20
CA ASP A 328 -5.28 4.56 -6.98
C ASP A 328 -6.55 3.74 -7.18
N SER A 329 -7.53 4.35 -7.83
CA SER A 329 -8.86 3.78 -7.97
C SER A 329 -8.94 3.00 -9.28
N TRP A 330 -9.21 3.69 -10.40
CA TRP A 330 -9.57 3.08 -11.68
C TRP A 330 -8.52 3.28 -12.78
N LEU A 331 -8.72 2.56 -13.89
CA LEU A 331 -8.08 2.85 -15.17
C LEU A 331 -8.58 4.19 -15.73
N TYR A 332 -7.70 5.00 -16.29
CA TYR A 332 -8.05 6.23 -17.00
C TYR A 332 -9.02 5.99 -18.17
N PRO A 333 -9.65 7.05 -18.73
CA PRO A 333 -10.40 6.96 -19.99
C PRO A 333 -9.62 6.38 -21.17
N GLN A 334 -8.34 6.70 -21.23
CA GLN A 334 -7.44 6.25 -22.29
C GLN A 334 -6.02 6.16 -21.77
N ALA A 335 -5.20 5.35 -22.43
CA ALA A 335 -3.79 5.21 -22.11
C ALA A 335 -3.02 6.50 -22.47
N VAL A 336 -2.19 6.99 -21.54
CA VAL A 336 -1.58 8.33 -21.62
C VAL A 336 -0.08 8.29 -21.38
N VAL A 337 0.70 9.06 -22.13
CA VAL A 337 2.16 9.11 -21.94
C VAL A 337 2.50 9.78 -20.60
N ARG A 338 3.48 9.22 -19.89
CA ARG A 338 4.07 9.78 -18.67
C ARG A 338 5.59 9.68 -18.75
N SER A 339 6.29 10.81 -18.62
CA SER A 339 7.75 10.82 -18.54
C SER A 339 8.25 10.33 -17.18
N THR A 340 7.53 10.67 -16.12
CA THR A 340 7.81 10.29 -14.73
C THR A 340 6.54 9.86 -14.01
N LEU A 341 6.68 9.18 -12.87
CA LEU A 341 5.58 8.76 -11.99
C LEU A 341 5.80 9.32 -10.58
N LEU A 342 5.05 10.35 -10.20
CA LEU A 342 5.05 10.87 -8.84
C LEU A 342 4.15 10.00 -7.94
N LEU A 343 4.79 9.30 -7.00
CA LEU A 343 4.20 8.37 -6.05
C LEU A 343 4.47 8.82 -4.61
N SER A 344 3.45 9.35 -3.94
CA SER A 344 3.45 9.51 -2.49
C SER A 344 3.13 8.18 -1.78
N PRO A 345 3.37 8.04 -0.47
CA PRO A 345 2.91 6.90 0.31
C PRO A 345 1.46 6.51 0.00
N ALA A 346 1.19 5.21 -0.05
CA ALA A 346 -0.08 4.56 -0.43
C ALA A 346 -0.51 4.72 -1.90
N LYS A 347 0.16 5.56 -2.70
CA LYS A 347 -0.23 5.79 -4.09
C LYS A 347 0.14 4.62 -5.00
N ARG A 348 -0.75 4.29 -5.93
CA ARG A 348 -0.55 3.29 -6.99
C ARG A 348 -0.39 3.97 -8.35
N ALA A 349 0.41 3.36 -9.22
CA ALA A 349 0.46 3.69 -10.64
C ALA A 349 0.49 2.40 -11.46
N ASP A 350 -0.48 2.29 -12.35
CA ASP A 350 -0.55 1.22 -13.33
C ASP A 350 -0.01 1.72 -14.66
N VAL A 351 1.06 1.10 -15.15
CA VAL A 351 1.77 1.56 -16.34
C VAL A 351 2.23 0.41 -17.22
N ILE A 352 2.33 0.69 -18.51
CA ILE A 352 3.04 -0.15 -19.46
C ILE A 352 4.47 0.36 -19.60
N ILE A 353 5.42 -0.58 -19.52
CA ILE A 353 6.81 -0.38 -19.97
C ILE A 353 7.03 -1.25 -21.20
N ASP A 354 7.52 -0.64 -22.28
CA ASP A 354 7.83 -1.33 -23.53
C ASP A 354 9.32 -1.64 -23.64
N PHE A 355 9.69 -2.92 -23.44
CA PHE A 355 11.06 -3.39 -23.57
C PHE A 355 11.42 -3.90 -24.96
N THR A 356 10.51 -3.80 -25.96
CA THR A 356 10.71 -4.35 -27.31
C THR A 356 12.03 -3.89 -27.94
N ASN A 357 12.38 -2.62 -27.71
CA ASN A 357 13.59 -1.97 -28.23
C ASN A 357 14.52 -1.46 -27.12
N ALA A 358 14.31 -1.90 -25.88
CA ALA A 358 15.12 -1.43 -24.76
C ALA A 358 16.56 -1.97 -24.83
N PRO A 359 17.53 -1.24 -24.25
CA PRO A 359 18.85 -1.77 -23.94
C PRO A 359 18.77 -3.03 -23.06
N ASN A 360 19.84 -3.81 -23.02
CA ASN A 360 19.90 -5.02 -22.19
C ASN A 360 19.72 -4.76 -20.69
N GLU A 361 19.99 -3.53 -20.24
CA GLU A 361 19.81 -3.11 -18.85
C GLU A 361 19.07 -1.77 -18.80
N VAL A 362 18.01 -1.72 -18.01
CA VAL A 362 17.26 -0.50 -17.71
C VAL A 362 17.04 -0.43 -16.21
N PHE A 363 17.26 0.73 -15.60
CA PHE A 363 16.99 0.92 -14.17
C PHE A 363 15.73 1.76 -13.98
N LEU A 364 14.93 1.40 -12.98
CA LEU A 364 13.94 2.28 -12.39
C LEU A 364 14.67 3.17 -11.38
N GLU A 365 14.61 4.48 -11.57
CA GLU A 365 15.30 5.48 -10.74
C GLU A 365 14.28 6.35 -10.01
N ASN A 366 14.48 6.58 -8.71
CA ASN A 366 13.85 7.69 -8.01
C ASN A 366 14.70 8.96 -8.20
N ILE A 367 14.14 9.97 -8.85
CA ILE A 367 14.81 11.26 -9.04
C ILE A 367 14.38 12.31 -8.02
N LEU A 368 13.36 12.04 -7.20
CA LEU A 368 12.87 13.03 -6.24
C LEU A 368 13.82 13.12 -5.05
N GLN A 369 14.32 14.33 -4.78
CA GLN A 369 15.10 14.60 -3.57
C GLN A 369 14.17 14.74 -2.38
N GLN A 370 14.51 14.04 -1.29
CA GLN A 370 13.83 14.13 -0.02
C GLN A 370 14.88 13.96 1.07
N SER A 371 15.32 15.08 1.63
CA SER A 371 16.42 15.14 2.60
C SER A 371 16.01 14.70 4.01
N ASP A 372 14.72 14.78 4.34
CA ASP A 372 14.17 14.35 5.62
C ASP A 372 12.73 13.83 5.50
N GLY A 373 12.19 13.30 6.62
CA GLY A 373 10.87 12.68 6.66
C GLY A 373 9.70 13.61 6.33
N ARG A 374 9.90 14.94 6.33
CA ARG A 374 8.82 15.92 6.23
C ARG A 374 8.16 15.90 4.85
N GLY A 375 8.96 15.67 3.81
CA GLY A 375 8.48 15.58 2.45
C GLY A 375 9.59 15.91 1.45
N PRO A 376 9.29 15.83 0.15
CA PRO A 376 10.20 16.24 -0.91
C PRO A 376 10.78 17.64 -0.72
N ASP A 377 12.03 17.81 -1.16
CA ASP A 377 12.66 19.12 -1.19
C ASP A 377 12.00 19.98 -2.30
N GLY A 378 11.64 21.23 -1.96
CA GLY A 378 10.95 22.15 -2.86
C GLY A 378 9.42 22.16 -2.68
N THR A 379 8.71 22.63 -3.70
CA THR A 379 7.24 22.68 -3.73
C THR A 379 6.68 21.62 -4.68
N LEU A 380 5.36 21.42 -4.68
CA LEU A 380 4.73 20.51 -5.64
C LEU A 380 5.03 20.93 -7.09
N ASP A 381 5.10 22.22 -7.41
CA ASP A 381 5.35 22.70 -8.77
C ASP A 381 6.84 22.86 -9.12
N ASP A 382 7.71 23.07 -8.12
CA ASP A 382 9.17 23.18 -8.26
C ASP A 382 9.88 22.15 -7.37
N ARG A 383 9.65 20.88 -7.67
CA ARG A 383 10.29 19.75 -6.98
C ARG A 383 11.78 19.69 -7.30
N LYS A 384 12.63 19.52 -6.29
CA LYS A 384 14.06 19.31 -6.52
C LYS A 384 14.30 17.88 -6.99
N VAL A 385 14.90 17.76 -8.17
CA VAL A 385 15.23 16.48 -8.80
C VAL A 385 16.73 16.23 -8.81
N GLN A 386 17.13 14.98 -8.72
CA GLN A 386 18.51 14.52 -8.83
C GLN A 386 18.66 13.61 -10.04
N ILE A 387 19.67 13.89 -10.88
CA ILE A 387 19.98 13.13 -12.08
C ILE A 387 21.51 12.86 -12.10
N PRO A 388 21.97 11.59 -12.20
CA PRO A 388 21.16 10.36 -12.18
C PRO A 388 20.42 10.19 -10.85
N GLY A 389 19.23 9.57 -10.91
CA GLY A 389 18.44 9.28 -9.71
C GLY A 389 18.98 8.08 -8.95
N THR A 390 18.42 7.83 -7.77
CA THR A 390 18.74 6.62 -7.00
C THR A 390 18.10 5.42 -7.68
N ARG A 391 18.90 4.42 -8.06
CA ARG A 391 18.41 3.21 -8.73
C ARG A 391 17.69 2.31 -7.70
N VAL A 392 16.46 1.93 -8.01
CA VAL A 392 15.56 1.17 -7.12
C VAL A 392 15.41 -0.29 -7.58
N LEU A 393 15.26 -0.51 -8.87
CA LEU A 393 15.05 -1.82 -9.50
C LEU A 393 15.82 -1.88 -10.83
N LYS A 394 16.49 -3.00 -11.11
CA LYS A 394 17.11 -3.26 -12.41
C LYS A 394 16.24 -4.19 -13.25
N PHE A 395 15.93 -3.80 -14.48
CA PHE A 395 15.38 -4.69 -15.50
C PHE A 395 16.51 -5.28 -16.34
N VAL A 396 16.57 -6.61 -16.42
CA VAL A 396 17.47 -7.35 -17.31
C VAL A 396 16.66 -7.77 -18.53
N VAL A 397 16.94 -7.16 -19.68
CA VAL A 397 16.15 -7.32 -20.92
C VAL A 397 16.77 -8.39 -21.82
N GLU A 398 16.08 -9.52 -21.95
CA GLU A 398 16.64 -10.74 -22.52
C GLU A 398 15.89 -11.23 -23.77
N GLY A 399 16.58 -12.07 -24.56
CA GLY A 399 16.01 -12.76 -25.71
C GLY A 399 15.68 -11.86 -26.91
N ALA A 400 15.06 -12.46 -27.92
CA ALA A 400 14.56 -11.78 -29.12
C ALA A 400 13.22 -11.08 -28.86
N ARG A 401 12.83 -10.16 -29.76
CA ARG A 401 11.51 -9.51 -29.75
C ARG A 401 10.40 -10.56 -29.80
N ARG A 402 9.35 -10.34 -29.00
CA ARG A 402 8.18 -11.22 -28.97
C ARG A 402 7.07 -10.70 -29.88
N PRO A 403 6.61 -11.47 -30.87
CA PRO A 403 5.57 -11.02 -31.82
C PRO A 403 4.19 -10.92 -31.17
N ASP A 404 3.94 -11.66 -30.09
CA ASP A 404 2.71 -11.69 -29.30
C ASP A 404 2.64 -10.61 -28.20
N SER A 405 3.35 -9.49 -28.40
CA SER A 405 3.30 -8.38 -27.44
C SER A 405 1.91 -7.73 -27.43
N ALA A 406 1.53 -7.16 -26.28
CA ALA A 406 0.28 -6.43 -26.13
C ALA A 406 0.22 -5.21 -27.09
N THR A 407 -0.97 -4.88 -27.58
CA THR A 407 -1.17 -3.87 -28.63
C THR A 407 -1.41 -2.46 -28.08
N VAL A 408 -1.59 -2.28 -26.77
CA VAL A 408 -1.84 -0.98 -26.15
C VAL A 408 -0.82 0.09 -26.57
N SER A 409 -1.36 1.23 -26.95
CA SER A 409 -0.65 2.41 -27.41
C SER A 409 -1.26 3.67 -26.79
N VAL A 410 -0.62 4.82 -26.99
CA VAL A 410 -1.17 6.12 -26.60
C VAL A 410 -2.57 6.30 -27.19
N GLY A 411 -3.52 6.78 -26.37
CA GLY A 411 -4.90 7.01 -26.77
C GLY A 411 -5.77 5.74 -26.86
N ALA A 412 -5.22 4.56 -26.56
CA ALA A 412 -6.04 3.35 -26.50
C ALA A 412 -7.15 3.52 -25.46
N PRO A 413 -8.44 3.28 -25.80
CA PRO A 413 -9.54 3.41 -24.87
C PRO A 413 -9.41 2.36 -23.76
N LEU A 414 -9.64 2.79 -22.52
CA LEU A 414 -9.56 1.95 -21.34
C LEU A 414 -10.93 1.94 -20.64
N ARG A 415 -11.14 2.73 -19.59
CA ARG A 415 -12.39 2.76 -18.83
C ARG A 415 -13.07 4.13 -18.94
N PRO A 416 -14.29 4.23 -19.50
CA PRO A 416 -15.00 5.50 -19.57
C PRO A 416 -15.26 6.02 -18.15
N HIS A 417 -15.24 7.33 -17.97
CA HIS A 417 -15.42 7.96 -16.67
C HIS A 417 -16.24 9.23 -16.80
N VAL A 418 -17.10 9.50 -15.81
CA VAL A 418 -18.01 10.66 -15.81
C VAL A 418 -17.54 11.65 -14.75
N PRO A 419 -17.23 12.90 -15.12
CA PRO A 419 -16.89 13.93 -14.14
C PRO A 419 -18.08 14.26 -13.23
N ILE A 420 -17.83 14.41 -11.92
CA ILE A 420 -18.82 14.94 -10.98
C ILE A 420 -19.07 16.40 -11.35
N ARG A 421 -20.31 16.74 -11.68
CA ARG A 421 -20.67 18.11 -12.08
C ARG A 421 -20.89 19.00 -10.86
N ALA A 422 -20.73 20.30 -11.04
CA ALA A 422 -20.82 21.25 -9.93
C ALA A 422 -22.20 21.24 -9.26
N GLU A 423 -23.27 21.00 -10.03
CA GLU A 423 -24.64 20.89 -9.53
C GLU A 423 -24.92 19.62 -8.70
N GLU A 424 -24.05 18.61 -8.76
CA GLU A 424 -24.16 17.38 -7.97
C GLU A 424 -23.54 17.53 -6.57
N ILE A 425 -22.74 18.59 -6.38
CA ILE A 425 -22.04 18.87 -5.11
C ILE A 425 -23.04 19.50 -4.13
N VAL A 426 -23.39 18.76 -3.08
CA VAL A 426 -24.35 19.21 -2.07
C VAL A 426 -23.72 20.00 -0.93
N GLU A 427 -22.41 19.86 -0.73
CA GLU A 427 -21.67 20.46 0.39
C GLU A 427 -20.19 20.68 0.02
N THR A 428 -19.56 21.71 0.61
CA THR A 428 -18.11 21.92 0.49
C THR A 428 -17.46 22.01 1.86
N ARG A 429 -16.56 21.09 2.17
CA ARG A 429 -15.85 21.02 3.46
C ARG A 429 -14.40 21.45 3.35
N VAL A 430 -13.82 21.90 4.45
CA VAL A 430 -12.40 22.22 4.55
C VAL A 430 -11.78 21.37 5.66
N PHE A 431 -10.70 20.65 5.33
CA PHE A 431 -9.88 19.93 6.29
C PHE A 431 -8.48 20.50 6.25
N GLU A 432 -8.03 21.04 7.39
CA GLU A 432 -6.72 21.64 7.54
C GLU A 432 -5.80 20.71 8.32
N PHE A 433 -4.68 20.35 7.71
CA PHE A 433 -3.64 19.49 8.26
C PHE A 433 -2.53 20.35 8.85
N HIS A 434 -2.28 20.19 10.15
CA HIS A 434 -1.25 20.97 10.87
C HIS A 434 -0.63 20.16 11.99
N ARG A 435 0.38 20.77 12.62
CA ARG A 435 1.08 20.22 13.77
C ARG A 435 0.96 21.17 14.94
N ARG A 436 0.58 20.64 16.11
CA ARG A 436 0.57 21.40 17.37
C ARG A 436 0.96 20.49 18.52
N ASN A 437 1.71 21.03 19.49
CA ASN A 437 2.15 20.30 20.68
C ASN A 437 2.87 18.97 20.37
N GLY A 438 3.64 18.93 19.29
CA GLY A 438 4.44 17.76 18.91
C GLY A 438 3.72 16.71 18.06
N ALA A 439 2.39 16.82 17.87
CA ALA A 439 1.60 15.80 17.19
C ALA A 439 0.75 16.37 16.03
N TRP A 440 0.37 15.48 15.12
CA TRP A 440 -0.38 15.77 13.90
C TRP A 440 -1.87 15.87 14.17
N GLN A 441 -2.53 16.80 13.49
CA GLN A 441 -3.94 17.13 13.73
C GLN A 441 -4.66 17.45 12.42
N ILE A 442 -5.97 17.19 12.42
CA ILE A 442 -6.90 17.67 11.41
C ILE A 442 -7.87 18.62 12.11
N ASN A 443 -8.04 19.83 11.58
CA ASN A 443 -8.92 20.85 12.14
C ASN A 443 -8.73 21.12 13.66
N GLN A 444 -7.48 21.09 14.14
CA GLN A 444 -7.01 21.39 15.50
C GLN A 444 -7.35 20.33 16.52
N LYS A 445 -7.64 19.13 16.03
CA LYS A 445 -8.03 18.00 16.84
C LYS A 445 -7.14 16.80 16.51
N PHE A 446 -6.77 16.07 17.56
CA PHE A 446 -6.17 14.74 17.44
C PHE A 446 -7.22 13.74 16.99
N PHE A 447 -6.77 12.57 16.54
CA PHE A 447 -7.68 11.45 16.32
C PHE A 447 -8.44 11.13 17.62
N ASP A 448 -9.74 10.86 17.49
CA ASP A 448 -10.63 10.45 18.56
C ASP A 448 -11.65 9.50 17.95
N GLU A 449 -11.63 8.24 18.39
CA GLU A 449 -12.49 7.18 17.85
C GLU A 449 -13.99 7.42 18.06
N PHE A 450 -14.37 8.32 18.96
CA PHE A 450 -15.77 8.65 19.25
C PHE A 450 -16.23 9.94 18.53
N ARG A 451 -15.38 10.52 17.68
CA ARG A 451 -15.66 11.76 16.98
C ARG A 451 -15.77 11.56 15.47
N ALA A 452 -16.84 12.09 14.88
CA ALA A 452 -16.94 12.31 13.45
C ALA A 452 -16.70 13.79 13.12
N ASP A 453 -15.69 14.09 12.29
CA ASP A 453 -15.44 15.46 11.80
C ASP A 453 -16.27 15.79 10.54
N ALA A 454 -16.84 14.77 9.87
CA ALA A 454 -17.85 14.91 8.82
C ALA A 454 -18.80 13.71 8.81
N CYS A 455 -20.06 13.95 8.44
CA CYS A 455 -21.11 12.94 8.30
C CYS A 455 -21.80 13.14 6.94
N PRO A 456 -21.15 12.77 5.81
CA PRO A 456 -21.71 12.94 4.48
C PRO A 456 -23.00 12.12 4.32
N LYS A 457 -23.94 12.63 3.52
CA LYS A 457 -25.18 11.92 3.22
C LYS A 457 -24.92 10.87 2.14
N LEU A 458 -25.37 9.63 2.37
CA LEU A 458 -25.28 8.55 1.39
C LEU A 458 -25.89 8.97 0.04
N GLY A 459 -25.18 8.66 -1.05
CA GLY A 459 -25.63 8.94 -2.42
C GLY A 459 -25.53 10.41 -2.83
N THR A 460 -24.73 11.21 -2.13
CA THR A 460 -24.48 12.61 -2.50
C THR A 460 -22.99 12.85 -2.73
N ALA A 461 -22.65 13.81 -3.60
CA ALA A 461 -21.28 14.24 -3.79
C ALA A 461 -20.97 15.45 -2.91
N GLU A 462 -19.81 15.44 -2.25
CA GLU A 462 -19.28 16.60 -1.53
C GLU A 462 -17.93 17.01 -2.14
N ARG A 463 -17.60 18.30 -2.05
CA ARG A 463 -16.27 18.81 -2.40
C ARG A 463 -15.46 19.00 -1.12
N TRP A 464 -14.32 18.32 -1.00
CA TRP A 464 -13.44 18.47 0.16
C TRP A 464 -12.18 19.23 -0.22
N ILE A 465 -11.95 20.37 0.43
CA ILE A 465 -10.75 21.18 0.29
C ILE A 465 -9.74 20.72 1.35
N LEU A 466 -8.70 20.03 0.92
CA LEU A 466 -7.62 19.52 1.77
C LEU A 466 -6.49 20.56 1.82
N ARG A 467 -6.37 21.27 2.94
CA ARG A 467 -5.40 22.36 3.13
C ARG A 467 -4.22 21.91 3.96
N ASN A 468 -3.03 22.10 3.43
CA ASN A 468 -1.80 21.87 4.16
C ASN A 468 -1.34 23.15 4.88
N GLY A 469 -1.56 23.22 6.20
CA GLY A 469 -1.10 24.31 7.07
C GLY A 469 0.14 23.95 7.90
N SER A 470 0.79 22.82 7.63
CA SER A 470 1.78 22.20 8.52
C SER A 470 3.19 22.80 8.51
N GLY A 471 3.49 23.73 7.60
CA GLY A 471 4.78 24.42 7.58
C GLY A 471 5.96 23.56 7.11
N GLY A 472 5.83 22.92 5.94
CA GLY A 472 6.93 22.23 5.25
C GLY A 472 6.76 20.72 5.07
N TRP A 473 5.72 20.12 5.66
CA TRP A 473 5.42 18.71 5.45
C TRP A 473 4.53 18.51 4.24
N TRP A 474 4.62 17.33 3.62
CA TRP A 474 3.73 16.90 2.57
C TRP A 474 2.83 15.79 3.09
N HIS A 475 1.52 15.95 2.92
CA HIS A 475 0.51 15.02 3.44
C HIS A 475 -0.19 14.30 2.29
N PRO A 476 0.13 13.03 2.02
CA PRO A 476 -0.72 12.19 1.17
C PRO A 476 -1.99 11.85 1.94
N VAL A 477 -3.07 12.57 1.63
CA VAL A 477 -4.36 12.37 2.31
C VAL A 477 -5.10 11.21 1.66
N HIS A 478 -5.50 10.25 2.49
CA HIS A 478 -6.38 9.16 2.10
C HIS A 478 -7.75 9.34 2.78
N VAL A 479 -8.81 9.10 2.03
CA VAL A 479 -10.19 9.04 2.50
C VAL A 479 -10.71 7.65 2.14
N HIS A 480 -11.19 6.91 3.14
CA HIS A 480 -11.68 5.54 2.99
C HIS A 480 -13.02 5.49 2.24
N LEU A 481 -13.52 4.28 1.99
CA LEU A 481 -14.79 3.93 1.35
C LEU A 481 -14.88 4.29 -0.14
N GLU A 482 -14.65 5.55 -0.50
CA GLU A 482 -14.88 6.05 -1.85
C GLU A 482 -13.61 6.46 -2.56
N SER A 483 -13.73 6.51 -3.89
CA SER A 483 -12.74 7.10 -4.76
C SER A 483 -13.12 8.55 -5.09
N HIS A 484 -12.14 9.36 -5.51
CA HIS A 484 -12.31 10.82 -5.58
C HIS A 484 -11.82 11.38 -6.90
N GLN A 485 -12.47 12.45 -7.37
CA GLN A 485 -12.04 13.20 -8.54
C GLN A 485 -11.31 14.46 -8.11
N ILE A 486 -10.12 14.68 -8.64
CA ILE A 486 -9.38 15.93 -8.45
C ILE A 486 -9.98 16.96 -9.40
N GLN A 487 -10.47 18.07 -8.84
CA GLN A 487 -11.07 19.20 -9.58
C GLN A 487 -10.06 20.29 -9.91
#